data_AF-A0AAV3ZU74-F1
#
_entry.id   AF-A0AAV3ZU74-F1
#
_cell.length_a   1.000
_cell.length_b   1.000
_cell.length_c   1.000
_cell.angle_alpha   90.00
_cell.angle_beta   90.00
_cell.angle_gamma   90.00
#
_symmetry.space_group_name_H-M   'P 1'
#
loop_
_entity.id
_entity.type
_entity.pdbx_description
1 polymer ?
#
loop_
_entity_poly.entity_id
_entity_poly.type
_entity_poly.pdbx_seq_one_letter_code
_entity_poly.pdbx_strand_id
1 'polypeptide(L)'
;MSLQPILLLLGVLMISSTQGARNLRIIPQRPSPLLRNKAPLSVKCVFNSAGSDISSLTSLKLYRKKLGQTAYKLAASKVSSEVKSSLGPGPTVTAEFNGGGESFLSVKYSTPTDGYCYTYRCVAEGKNYIGQLRQEFTTFGISSPRGLTCTQVFAITTTKAPVLSDCSTGQSVKDLEEEVNNNELKIEKLLIILIKASTLGSKYFISDFYNGRVYFMSKTNEGFNLNTKNNQCIDAGGYLAELDDTDEQEFVAQFSKAAGRSSVFVSANDVDKEGSFVQYNSKKPIPQLKWKKGEPNNYANSEDCTAINADGLSDISCTSTGRYVCEVPLV
;
A
#
# COMPACT_ATOMS: atom_id res chain seq x y z
N MET A 1 -41.33 -9.59 -10.75
CA MET A 1 -40.10 -10.11 -10.11
C MET A 1 -39.40 -8.95 -9.43
N SER A 2 -39.28 -9.05 -8.12
CA SER A 2 -38.73 -8.04 -7.21
C SER A 2 -37.20 -7.96 -7.35
N LEU A 3 -36.65 -6.75 -7.47
CA LEU A 3 -35.21 -6.48 -7.28
C LEU A 3 -35.08 -5.47 -6.14
N GLN A 4 -34.57 -5.94 -5.00
CA GLN A 4 -34.19 -5.12 -3.85
C GLN A 4 -32.97 -4.24 -4.18
N PRO A 5 -32.90 -3.01 -3.65
CA PRO A 5 -31.68 -2.21 -3.71
C PRO A 5 -30.65 -2.71 -2.69
N ILE A 6 -29.42 -2.93 -3.17
CA ILE A 6 -28.25 -3.27 -2.35
C ILE A 6 -27.90 -2.04 -1.50
N LEU A 7 -28.09 -2.18 -0.19
CA LEU A 7 -27.71 -1.18 0.81
C LEU A 7 -26.18 -1.23 0.98
N LEU A 8 -25.48 -0.21 0.47
CA LEU A 8 -24.07 0.02 0.76
C LEU A 8 -23.91 0.35 2.26
N LEU A 9 -23.47 -0.64 3.04
CA LEU A 9 -23.01 -0.44 4.42
C LEU A 9 -21.69 0.34 4.41
N LEU A 10 -21.78 1.66 4.38
CA LEU A 10 -20.74 2.54 4.92
C LEU A 10 -20.63 2.24 6.42
N GLY A 11 -19.71 1.36 6.79
CA GLY A 11 -19.36 1.07 8.18
C GLY A 11 -18.73 2.31 8.83
N VAL A 12 -19.57 3.20 9.34
CA VAL A 12 -19.16 4.28 10.25
C VAL A 12 -18.54 3.62 11.48
N LEU A 13 -17.28 3.96 11.76
CA LEU A 13 -16.58 3.54 12.97
C LEU A 13 -17.38 4.03 14.18
N MET A 14 -18.01 3.12 14.92
CA MET A 14 -18.74 3.46 16.15
C MET A 14 -17.72 3.89 17.23
N ILE A 15 -17.39 5.18 17.27
CA ILE A 15 -16.62 5.82 18.34
C ILE A 15 -17.62 6.19 19.42
N SER A 16 -17.77 5.35 20.45
CA SER A 16 -18.57 5.72 21.62
C SER A 16 -17.65 6.36 22.67
N SER A 17 -17.61 7.69 22.73
CA SER A 17 -17.13 8.40 23.90
C SER A 17 -18.32 8.65 24.84
N THR A 18 -18.26 8.11 26.05
CA THR A 18 -19.11 8.61 27.13
C THR A 18 -18.44 9.86 27.68
N GLN A 19 -19.16 10.98 27.72
CA GLN A 19 -18.61 12.30 28.04
C GLN A 19 -18.03 12.33 29.46
N GLY A 20 -16.73 12.06 29.57
CA GLY A 20 -15.92 12.24 30.78
C GLY A 20 -15.53 13.70 30.97
N ALA A 21 -14.80 13.98 32.05
CA ALA A 21 -14.36 15.34 32.39
C ALA A 21 -13.70 16.02 31.17
N ARG A 22 -14.12 17.25 30.84
CA ARG A 22 -13.67 17.99 29.64
C ARG A 22 -12.16 18.17 29.57
N ASN A 23 -11.53 18.18 30.74
CA ASN A 23 -10.11 18.43 30.93
C ASN A 23 -9.26 17.16 30.83
N LEU A 24 -9.89 16.01 30.59
CA LEU A 24 -9.24 14.73 30.50
C LEU A 24 -9.59 14.05 29.18
N ARG A 25 -8.56 13.64 28.44
CA ARG A 25 -8.73 12.94 27.15
C ARG A 25 -7.79 11.76 27.02
N ILE A 26 -8.28 10.75 26.28
CA ILE A 26 -7.47 9.63 25.84
C ILE A 26 -7.24 9.80 24.34
N ILE A 27 -5.98 9.87 23.94
CA ILE A 27 -5.58 10.00 22.53
C ILE A 27 -5.00 8.66 22.08
N PRO A 28 -5.72 7.88 21.27
CA PRO A 28 -5.13 6.75 20.56
C PRO A 28 -4.28 7.28 19.41
N GLN A 29 -2.97 7.14 19.47
CA GLN A 29 -2.11 7.41 18.32
C GLN A 29 -1.99 6.11 17.52
N ARG A 30 -2.72 6.06 16.40
CA ARG A 30 -2.61 5.00 15.40
C ARG A 30 -1.53 5.37 14.37
N PRO A 31 -0.86 4.39 13.76
CA PRO A 31 0.06 4.65 12.65
C PRO A 31 -0.64 5.40 11.51
N SER A 32 0.13 6.19 10.76
CA SER A 32 -0.29 6.69 9.45
C SER A 32 -0.72 5.51 8.57
N PRO A 33 -1.75 5.67 7.71
CA PRO A 33 -2.19 4.61 6.77
C PRO A 33 -1.06 4.07 5.87
N LEU A 34 0.00 4.85 5.70
CA LEU A 34 1.18 4.57 4.88
C LEU A 34 2.23 3.68 5.57
N LEU A 35 2.16 3.48 6.89
CA LEU A 35 3.07 2.61 7.63
C LEU A 35 2.28 1.38 8.11
N ARG A 36 2.00 0.45 7.20
CA ARG A 36 1.31 -0.80 7.54
C ARG A 36 2.22 -1.63 8.47
N ASN A 37 1.65 -2.00 9.61
CA ASN A 37 2.11 -3.04 10.55
C ASN A 37 3.43 -2.88 11.34
N LYS A 38 4.15 -1.75 11.27
CA LYS A 38 5.35 -1.56 12.12
C LYS A 38 5.28 -0.47 13.19
N ALA A 39 4.22 0.34 13.24
CA ALA A 39 4.13 1.42 14.24
C ALA A 39 3.30 1.04 15.48
N PRO A 40 3.82 1.29 16.70
CA PRO A 40 3.23 0.89 17.97
C PRO A 40 1.96 1.70 18.29
N LEU A 41 0.89 1.02 18.71
CA LEU A 41 -0.29 1.69 19.27
C LEU A 41 0.12 2.38 20.57
N SER A 42 -0.17 3.68 20.70
CA SER A 42 0.03 4.41 21.94
C SER A 42 -1.30 4.92 22.48
N VAL A 43 -1.53 4.74 23.78
CA VAL A 43 -2.70 5.25 24.50
C VAL A 43 -2.22 6.29 25.48
N LYS A 44 -2.51 7.57 25.18
CA LYS A 44 -2.07 8.71 25.99
C LYS A 44 -3.24 9.27 26.80
N CYS A 45 -3.12 9.23 28.12
CA CYS A 45 -3.99 9.89 29.10
C CYS A 45 -3.45 11.31 29.33
N VAL A 46 -4.22 12.33 28.93
CA VAL A 46 -3.79 13.74 29.00
C VAL A 46 -4.75 14.50 29.89
N PHE A 47 -4.21 15.24 30.85
CA PHE A 47 -4.91 16.12 31.77
C PHE A 47 -4.48 17.57 31.54
N ASN A 48 -5.46 18.46 31.46
CA ASN A 48 -5.25 19.91 31.41
C ASN A 48 -5.78 20.53 32.71
N SER A 49 -4.96 21.31 33.42
CA SER A 49 -5.41 21.99 34.64
C SER A 49 -6.34 23.18 34.36
N ALA A 50 -6.31 23.74 33.15
CA ALA A 50 -7.14 24.88 32.79
C ALA A 50 -8.62 24.52 32.80
N GLY A 51 -9.39 25.10 33.74
CA GLY A 51 -10.82 24.84 33.89
C GLY A 51 -11.17 23.53 34.61
N SER A 52 -10.20 22.89 35.27
CA SER A 52 -10.43 21.75 36.16
C SER A 52 -10.55 22.19 37.61
N ASP A 53 -11.34 21.44 38.40
CA ASP A 53 -11.37 21.60 39.86
C ASP A 53 -10.08 21.09 40.53
N ILE A 54 -9.23 20.37 39.79
CA ILE A 54 -7.90 19.91 40.25
C ILE A 54 -6.87 21.00 39.93
N SER A 55 -6.44 21.74 40.95
CA SER A 55 -5.39 22.76 40.84
C SER A 55 -3.99 22.21 41.07
N SER A 56 -3.85 21.08 41.76
CA SER A 56 -2.58 20.40 42.00
C SER A 56 -2.72 18.90 41.73
N LEU A 57 -2.20 18.46 40.58
CA LEU A 57 -2.26 17.06 40.14
C LEU A 57 -1.31 16.20 40.98
N THR A 58 -1.83 15.13 41.60
CA THR A 58 -1.02 14.19 42.39
C THR A 58 -0.79 12.87 41.67
N SER A 59 -1.76 12.43 40.86
CA SER A 59 -1.58 11.23 40.04
C SER A 59 -2.36 11.24 38.72
N LEU A 60 -1.78 10.56 37.74
CA LEU A 60 -2.49 10.06 36.56
C LEU A 60 -2.45 8.54 36.59
N LYS A 61 -3.61 7.90 36.43
CA LYS A 61 -3.74 6.45 36.37
C LYS A 61 -4.49 6.06 35.10
N LEU A 62 -3.93 5.14 34.35
CA LEU A 62 -4.55 4.54 33.19
C LEU A 62 -4.95 3.11 33.54
N TYR A 63 -6.24 2.84 33.46
CA TYR A 63 -6.81 1.51 33.59
C TYR A 63 -7.29 1.00 32.24
N ARG A 64 -7.40 -0.31 32.11
CA ARG A 64 -8.00 -0.96 30.94
C ARG A 64 -8.90 -2.12 31.35
N LYS A 65 -9.94 -2.34 30.57
CA LYS A 65 -10.90 -3.43 30.73
C LYS A 65 -11.12 -4.08 29.37
N LYS A 66 -11.02 -5.41 29.27
CA LYS A 66 -11.31 -6.11 28.01
C LYS A 66 -12.77 -5.84 27.62
N LEU A 67 -13.03 -5.60 26.34
CA LEU A 67 -14.41 -5.50 25.86
C LEU A 67 -15.17 -6.80 26.22
N GLY A 68 -16.37 -6.66 26.80
CA GLY A 68 -17.15 -7.76 27.36
C GLY A 68 -16.88 -8.09 28.83
N GLN A 69 -15.83 -7.54 29.45
CA GLN A 69 -15.62 -7.64 30.90
C GLN A 69 -16.22 -6.44 31.65
N THR A 70 -16.38 -6.58 32.97
CA THR A 70 -16.93 -5.56 33.87
C THR A 70 -15.87 -4.81 34.68
N ALA A 71 -14.75 -5.47 35.00
CA ALA A 71 -13.71 -4.92 35.87
C ALA A 71 -12.53 -4.26 35.10
N TYR A 72 -12.15 -3.06 35.54
CA TYR A 72 -10.93 -2.40 35.10
C TYR A 72 -9.70 -2.91 35.87
N LYS A 73 -8.59 -3.10 35.17
CA LYS A 73 -7.27 -3.39 35.77
C LYS A 73 -6.34 -2.21 35.52
N LEU A 74 -5.44 -1.93 36.47
CA LEU A 74 -4.42 -0.91 36.28
C LEU A 74 -3.53 -1.32 35.09
N ALA A 75 -3.22 -0.36 34.22
CA ALA A 75 -2.24 -0.53 33.15
C ALA A 75 -0.96 0.22 33.49
N ALA A 76 -1.08 1.51 33.84
CA ALA A 76 0.05 2.32 34.24
C ALA A 76 -0.41 3.42 35.21
N SER A 77 0.53 3.95 36.00
CA SER A 77 0.30 5.10 36.86
C SER A 77 1.54 5.97 36.95
N LYS A 78 1.32 7.27 37.04
CA LYS A 78 2.31 8.26 37.48
C LYS A 78 1.80 8.85 38.78
N VAL A 79 2.55 8.70 39.86
CA VAL A 79 2.25 9.24 41.19
C VAL A 79 3.45 10.04 41.63
N SER A 80 3.31 11.37 41.74
CA SER A 80 4.44 12.26 41.99
C SER A 80 5.62 11.98 41.02
N SER A 81 6.81 11.62 41.50
CA SER A 81 7.99 11.28 40.69
C SER A 81 7.99 9.84 40.16
N GLU A 82 7.16 8.93 40.68
CA GLU A 82 7.18 7.51 40.33
C GLU A 82 6.29 7.17 39.12
N VAL A 83 6.85 6.43 38.16
CA VAL A 83 6.10 5.79 37.06
C VAL A 83 6.05 4.28 37.31
N LYS A 84 4.86 3.68 37.29
CA LYS A 84 4.67 2.24 37.44
C LYS A 84 3.88 1.69 36.25
N SER A 85 4.28 0.52 35.78
CA SER A 85 3.55 -0.28 34.80
C SER A 85 3.11 -1.58 35.46
N SER A 86 1.85 -1.96 35.29
CA SER A 86 1.32 -3.28 35.67
C SER A 86 1.02 -4.15 34.45
N LEU A 87 1.49 -3.72 33.28
CA LEU A 87 1.48 -4.51 32.07
C LEU A 87 2.66 -5.48 32.08
N GLY A 88 2.49 -6.64 31.43
CA GLY A 88 3.58 -7.60 31.22
C GLY A 88 4.70 -7.03 30.34
N PRO A 89 5.69 -7.85 29.96
CA PRO A 89 6.81 -7.40 29.13
C PRO A 89 6.33 -6.86 27.77
N GLY A 90 6.99 -5.82 27.26
CA GLY A 90 6.74 -5.26 25.94
C GLY A 90 6.33 -3.78 25.97
N PRO A 91 5.20 -3.38 26.59
CA PRO A 91 4.78 -1.99 26.60
C PRO A 91 5.76 -1.07 27.34
N THR A 92 6.03 0.09 26.76
CA THR A 92 6.83 1.16 27.39
C THR A 92 5.90 2.25 27.93
N VAL A 93 6.22 2.78 29.12
CA VAL A 93 5.41 3.81 29.79
C VAL A 93 6.23 5.08 29.91
N THR A 94 5.66 6.21 29.45
CA THR A 94 6.25 7.54 29.61
C THR A 94 5.23 8.48 30.26
N ALA A 95 5.68 9.40 31.10
CA ALA A 95 4.78 10.33 31.79
C ALA A 95 5.49 11.63 32.15
N GLU A 96 4.74 12.72 32.20
CA GLU A 96 5.23 14.05 32.55
C GLU A 96 4.12 14.84 33.25
N PHE A 97 4.45 15.50 34.36
CA PHE A 97 3.57 16.44 35.05
C PHE A 97 4.06 17.85 34.82
N ASN A 98 3.21 18.68 34.22
CA ASN A 98 3.49 20.07 33.97
C ASN A 98 2.48 20.91 34.76
N GLY A 99 2.99 21.71 35.71
CA GLY A 99 2.16 22.49 36.64
C GLY A 99 1.37 23.64 36.00
N GLY A 100 1.66 23.99 34.73
CA GLY A 100 0.96 25.05 33.99
C GLY A 100 0.55 24.65 32.56
N GLY A 101 0.76 23.40 32.17
CA GLY A 101 0.47 22.88 30.83
C GLY A 101 -0.19 21.50 30.86
N GLU A 102 -0.27 20.83 29.71
CA GLU A 102 -0.83 19.47 29.66
C GLU A 102 0.11 18.48 30.36
N SER A 103 -0.42 17.78 31.37
CA SER A 103 0.23 16.63 32.00
C SER A 103 -0.20 15.35 31.29
N PHE A 104 0.68 14.35 31.17
CA PHE A 104 0.32 13.11 30.51
C PHE A 104 0.93 11.84 31.10
N LEU A 105 0.26 10.73 30.82
CA LEU A 105 0.72 9.37 31.01
C LEU A 105 0.43 8.58 29.72
N SER A 106 1.46 8.01 29.11
CA SER A 106 1.38 7.29 27.85
C SER A 106 1.84 5.85 28.01
N VAL A 107 1.08 4.92 27.42
CA VAL A 107 1.48 3.52 27.25
C VAL A 107 1.64 3.25 25.77
N LYS A 108 2.84 2.85 25.37
CA LYS A 108 3.22 2.49 24.00
C LYS A 108 3.40 0.99 23.90
N TYR A 109 2.54 0.31 23.15
CA TYR A 109 2.56 -1.16 23.01
C TYR A 109 3.54 -1.58 21.91
N SER A 110 4.57 -2.35 22.27
CA SER A 110 5.54 -2.88 21.30
C SER A 110 4.91 -3.80 20.25
N THR A 111 3.86 -4.55 20.62
CA THR A 111 2.96 -5.19 19.65
C THR A 111 1.62 -4.45 19.66
N PRO A 112 1.24 -3.77 18.56
CA PRO A 112 0.04 -2.92 18.54
C PRO A 112 -1.25 -3.65 18.96
N THR A 113 -1.41 -4.92 18.57
CA THR A 113 -2.58 -5.77 18.87
C THR A 113 -2.87 -5.87 20.37
N ASP A 114 -1.86 -5.76 21.23
CA ASP A 114 -1.97 -5.94 22.68
C ASP A 114 -2.78 -4.81 23.37
N GLY A 115 -3.00 -3.68 22.66
CA GLY A 115 -3.80 -2.55 23.12
C GLY A 115 -5.17 -2.41 22.45
N TYR A 116 -5.54 -3.29 21.51
CA TYR A 116 -6.88 -3.31 20.89
C TYR A 116 -7.87 -4.12 21.74
N CYS A 117 -9.17 -3.89 21.52
CA CYS A 117 -10.27 -4.56 22.22
C CYS A 117 -10.33 -4.29 23.73
N TYR A 118 -9.99 -3.06 24.13
CA TYR A 118 -10.12 -2.60 25.51
C TYR A 118 -10.92 -1.31 25.59
N THR A 119 -11.67 -1.15 26.68
CA THR A 119 -12.06 0.16 27.18
C THR A 119 -10.98 0.66 28.13
N TYR A 120 -10.40 1.81 27.82
CA TYR A 120 -9.44 2.49 28.68
C TYR A 120 -10.16 3.49 29.58
N ARG A 121 -9.69 3.64 30.81
CA ARG A 121 -10.14 4.66 31.75
C ARG A 121 -8.93 5.45 32.26
N CYS A 122 -8.88 6.71 31.91
CA CYS A 122 -7.88 7.66 32.37
C CYS A 122 -8.47 8.36 33.59
N VAL A 123 -7.70 8.46 34.65
CA VAL A 123 -8.10 9.00 35.94
C VAL A 123 -7.04 10.00 36.40
N ALA A 124 -7.45 11.24 36.65
CA ALA A 124 -6.65 12.26 37.29
C ALA A 124 -7.09 12.42 38.74
N GLU A 125 -6.15 12.40 39.67
CA GLU A 125 -6.39 12.68 41.08
C GLU A 125 -5.50 13.85 41.50
N GLY A 126 -6.01 14.70 42.37
CA GLY A 126 -5.27 15.84 42.87
C GLY A 126 -6.02 16.58 43.96
N LYS A 127 -5.59 17.80 44.24
CA LYS A 127 -6.24 18.71 45.18
C LYS A 127 -6.78 19.93 44.45
N ASN A 128 -7.89 20.48 44.94
CA ASN A 128 -8.34 21.81 44.55
C ASN A 128 -7.62 22.91 45.35
N TYR A 129 -7.95 24.18 45.09
CA TYR A 129 -7.29 25.35 45.69
C TYR A 129 -7.47 25.48 47.21
N ILE A 130 -8.48 24.81 47.79
CA ILE A 130 -8.69 24.70 49.25
C ILE A 130 -8.11 23.39 49.84
N GLY A 131 -7.35 22.63 49.06
CA GLY A 131 -6.66 21.41 49.51
C GLY A 131 -7.51 20.14 49.57
N GLN A 132 -8.79 20.18 49.15
CA GLN A 132 -9.66 19.01 49.10
C GLN A 132 -9.28 18.08 47.96
N LEU A 133 -9.33 16.76 48.21
CA LEU A 133 -9.09 15.75 47.20
C LEU A 133 -10.19 15.77 46.13
N ARG A 134 -9.77 15.79 44.87
CA ARG A 134 -10.65 15.75 43.70
C ARG A 134 -10.15 14.69 42.72
N GLN A 135 -11.10 14.11 42.00
CA GLN A 135 -10.83 13.08 41.00
C GLN A 135 -11.68 13.35 39.77
N GLU A 136 -11.05 13.26 38.61
CA GLU A 136 -11.70 13.33 37.31
C GLU A 136 -11.37 12.06 36.51
N PHE A 137 -12.28 11.62 35.66
CA PHE A 137 -12.01 10.50 34.78
C PHE A 137 -12.70 10.63 33.42
N THR A 138 -12.15 9.91 32.45
CA THR A 138 -12.69 9.76 31.10
C THR A 138 -12.42 8.34 30.61
N THR A 139 -13.27 7.86 29.70
CA THR A 139 -13.14 6.53 29.13
C THR A 139 -13.13 6.57 27.61
N PHE A 140 -12.36 5.67 27.01
CA PHE A 140 -12.27 5.55 25.55
C PHE A 140 -12.16 4.08 25.13
N GLY A 141 -13.05 3.66 24.24
CA GLY A 141 -13.05 2.32 23.67
C GLY A 141 -12.13 2.22 22.45
N ILE A 142 -11.23 1.24 22.45
CA ILE A 142 -10.50 0.83 21.25
C ILE A 142 -11.06 -0.52 20.82
N SER A 143 -11.77 -0.54 19.68
CA SER A 143 -12.34 -1.74 19.05
C SER A 143 -11.25 -2.67 18.52
N SER A 144 -11.60 -3.73 17.80
CA SER A 144 -10.61 -4.50 17.01
C SER A 144 -10.07 -3.68 15.83
N PRO A 145 -8.87 -4.02 15.32
CA PRO A 145 -8.42 -3.53 14.01
C PRO A 145 -9.30 -4.10 12.88
N ARG A 146 -9.27 -3.47 11.70
CA ARG A 146 -10.07 -3.91 10.54
C ARG A 146 -9.72 -5.34 10.16
N GLY A 147 -10.73 -6.13 9.81
CA GLY A 147 -10.57 -7.52 9.38
C GLY A 147 -10.45 -8.53 10.52
N LEU A 148 -10.45 -8.10 11.79
CA LEU A 148 -10.40 -9.00 12.94
C LEU A 148 -11.55 -8.74 13.91
N THR A 149 -12.02 -9.81 14.55
CA THR A 149 -12.91 -9.75 15.72
C THR A 149 -12.09 -9.66 17.01
N CYS A 150 -12.70 -9.16 18.10
CA CYS A 150 -11.99 -9.11 19.38
C CYS A 150 -11.63 -10.49 19.94
N THR A 151 -12.40 -11.52 19.60
CA THR A 151 -12.07 -12.92 19.92
C THR A 151 -10.78 -13.35 19.24
N GLN A 152 -10.63 -13.04 17.93
CA GLN A 152 -9.40 -13.32 17.18
C GLN A 152 -8.21 -12.53 17.73
N VAL A 153 -8.40 -11.25 18.07
CA VAL A 153 -7.34 -10.42 18.70
C VAL A 153 -6.86 -11.04 20.01
N PHE A 154 -7.78 -11.46 20.88
CA PHE A 154 -7.41 -12.07 22.16
C PHE A 154 -6.72 -13.43 21.99
N ALA A 155 -7.14 -14.24 21.01
CA ALA A 155 -6.46 -15.49 20.69
C ALA A 155 -4.99 -15.25 20.29
N ILE A 156 -4.73 -14.27 19.41
CA ILE A 156 -3.37 -13.89 18.98
C ILE A 156 -2.51 -13.40 20.15
N THR A 157 -3.09 -12.67 21.10
CA THR A 157 -2.33 -12.19 22.28
C THR A 157 -2.03 -13.28 23.32
N THR A 158 -2.83 -14.35 23.38
CA THR A 158 -2.72 -15.39 24.42
C THR A 158 -1.72 -16.48 24.06
N THR A 159 -1.39 -16.65 22.78
CA THR A 159 -0.38 -17.60 22.28
C THR A 159 1.07 -17.15 22.47
N LYS A 160 1.32 -15.99 23.12
CA LYS A 160 2.66 -15.46 23.45
C LYS A 160 3.29 -16.08 24.72
N ALA A 161 3.16 -17.39 24.93
CA ALA A 161 4.05 -18.20 25.77
C ALA A 161 4.69 -19.26 24.86
N PRO A 162 5.96 -19.64 25.07
CA PRO A 162 6.91 -19.91 24.00
C PRO A 162 6.52 -21.15 23.20
N VAL A 163 5.85 -20.95 22.05
CA VAL A 163 5.87 -21.93 20.96
C VAL A 163 7.08 -21.61 20.10
N LEU A 164 8.27 -21.88 20.66
CA LEU A 164 9.49 -22.13 19.92
C LEU A 164 9.72 -23.64 19.98
N SER A 165 8.85 -24.42 19.33
CA SER A 165 9.17 -25.82 19.02
C SER A 165 8.39 -26.43 17.86
N ASP A 166 7.32 -25.83 17.33
CA ASP A 166 6.55 -26.43 16.21
C ASP A 166 6.23 -25.46 15.06
N CYS A 167 7.08 -24.46 14.80
CA CYS A 167 7.15 -23.87 13.46
C CYS A 167 8.33 -24.49 12.71
N SER A 168 8.16 -25.74 12.27
CA SER A 168 8.92 -26.21 11.12
C SER A 168 8.63 -25.25 9.96
N THR A 169 9.67 -24.50 9.58
CA THR A 169 9.80 -23.43 8.56
C THR A 169 9.52 -21.99 9.01
N GLY A 170 10.50 -21.36 9.66
CA GLY A 170 10.70 -19.90 9.58
C GLY A 170 11.00 -19.37 8.16
N GLN A 171 11.05 -20.27 7.17
CA GLN A 171 11.12 -19.97 5.74
C GLN A 171 9.76 -19.42 5.26
N SER A 172 8.65 -20.09 5.56
CA SER A 172 7.32 -19.69 5.05
C SER A 172 6.85 -18.31 5.51
N VAL A 173 7.19 -17.87 6.73
CA VAL A 173 6.85 -16.50 7.19
C VAL A 173 7.71 -15.46 6.49
N LYS A 174 9.00 -15.72 6.25
CA LYS A 174 9.88 -14.82 5.51
C LYS A 174 9.50 -14.75 4.03
N ASP A 175 9.12 -15.88 3.45
CA ASP A 175 8.62 -15.98 2.08
C ASP A 175 7.32 -15.16 1.94
N LEU A 176 6.42 -15.23 2.92
CA LEU A 176 5.19 -14.42 2.96
C LEU A 176 5.50 -12.93 3.19
N GLU A 177 6.46 -12.58 4.03
CA GLU A 177 6.89 -11.18 4.21
C GLU A 177 7.49 -10.60 2.94
N GLU A 178 8.30 -11.39 2.22
CA GLU A 178 8.84 -11.03 0.92
C GLU A 178 7.73 -10.88 -0.13
N GLU A 179 6.77 -11.81 -0.17
CA GLU A 179 5.62 -11.74 -1.05
C GLU A 179 4.75 -10.50 -0.77
N VAL A 180 4.51 -10.17 0.50
CA VAL A 180 3.79 -8.95 0.90
C VAL A 180 4.53 -7.69 0.45
N ASN A 181 5.85 -7.61 0.68
CA ASN A 181 6.66 -6.46 0.24
C ASN A 181 6.63 -6.32 -1.30
N ASN A 182 6.75 -7.44 -2.02
CA ASN A 182 6.66 -7.47 -3.48
C ASN A 182 5.28 -7.04 -3.97
N ASN A 183 4.21 -7.43 -3.27
CA ASN A 183 2.85 -7.03 -3.60
C ASN A 183 2.60 -5.55 -3.31
N GLU A 184 3.15 -5.00 -2.21
CA GLU A 184 3.10 -3.55 -1.95
C GLU A 184 3.81 -2.75 -3.05
N LEU A 185 5.00 -3.20 -3.48
CA LEU A 185 5.73 -2.58 -4.61
C LEU A 185 4.94 -2.64 -5.92
N LYS A 186 4.28 -3.78 -6.21
CA LYS A 186 3.40 -3.92 -7.37
C LYS A 186 2.23 -2.93 -7.31
N ILE A 187 1.61 -2.75 -6.13
CA ILE A 187 0.49 -1.81 -5.95
C ILE A 187 0.93 -0.36 -6.19
N GLU A 188 2.10 0.05 -5.68
CA GLU A 188 2.62 1.41 -5.91
C GLU A 188 2.89 1.67 -7.39
N LYS A 189 3.51 0.71 -8.09
CA LYS A 189 3.76 0.83 -9.54
C LYS A 189 2.47 0.83 -10.34
N LEU A 190 1.48 0.03 -9.95
CA LEU A 190 0.15 0.03 -10.57
C LEU A 190 -0.52 1.40 -10.46
N LEU A 191 -0.42 2.05 -9.29
CA LEU A 191 -0.94 3.40 -9.09
C LEU A 191 -0.26 4.42 -10.01
N ILE A 192 1.07 4.34 -10.17
CA ILE A 192 1.82 5.23 -11.07
C ILE A 192 1.37 5.02 -12.53
N ILE A 193 1.19 3.78 -12.96
CA ILE A 193 0.69 3.49 -14.33
C ILE A 193 -0.71 4.05 -14.53
N LEU A 194 -1.62 3.91 -13.56
CA LEU A 194 -2.97 4.48 -13.65
C LEU A 194 -2.96 6.01 -13.72
N ILE A 195 -2.09 6.67 -12.94
CA ILE A 195 -1.90 8.13 -12.99
C ILE A 195 -1.34 8.51 -14.36
N LYS A 196 -0.30 7.83 -14.85
CA LYS A 196 0.26 8.05 -16.18
C LYS A 196 -0.77 7.82 -17.28
N ALA A 197 -1.63 6.82 -17.16
CA ALA A 197 -2.67 6.56 -18.14
C ALA A 197 -3.66 7.74 -18.25
N SER A 198 -3.97 8.39 -17.12
CA SER A 198 -4.82 9.59 -17.10
C SER A 198 -4.18 10.80 -17.78
N THR A 199 -2.86 10.95 -17.71
CA THR A 199 -2.13 12.08 -18.32
C THR A 199 -1.68 11.81 -19.75
N LEU A 200 -1.35 10.55 -20.07
CA LEU A 200 -0.83 10.11 -21.37
C LEU A 200 -1.93 9.61 -22.32
N GLY A 201 -3.16 9.46 -21.86
CA GLY A 201 -4.29 9.01 -22.69
C GLY A 201 -4.61 9.95 -23.87
N SER A 202 -4.14 11.20 -23.86
CA SER A 202 -4.22 12.10 -25.02
C SER A 202 -3.22 11.73 -26.13
N LYS A 203 -2.07 11.16 -25.76
CA LYS A 203 -0.97 10.80 -26.67
C LYS A 203 -0.99 9.31 -27.09
N TYR A 204 -1.48 8.44 -26.22
CA TYR A 204 -1.45 6.99 -26.43
C TYR A 204 -2.83 6.34 -26.31
N PHE A 205 -3.04 5.27 -27.09
CA PHE A 205 -3.96 4.20 -26.73
C PHE A 205 -3.27 3.33 -25.68
N ILE A 206 -4.03 2.87 -24.69
CA ILE A 206 -3.50 2.13 -23.54
C ILE A 206 -4.23 0.79 -23.49
N SER A 207 -3.48 -0.31 -23.43
CA SER A 207 -4.02 -1.66 -23.38
C SER A 207 -4.57 -2.01 -21.98
N ASP A 208 -5.26 -3.14 -21.90
CA ASP A 208 -5.44 -3.85 -20.64
C ASP A 208 -4.09 -4.41 -20.13
N PHE A 209 -4.07 -4.92 -18.89
CA PHE A 209 -2.90 -5.57 -18.32
C PHE A 209 -2.64 -6.92 -18.98
N TYR A 210 -1.38 -7.20 -19.30
CA TYR A 210 -0.91 -8.48 -19.79
C TYR A 210 0.40 -8.86 -19.09
N ASN A 211 0.41 -9.99 -18.37
CA ASN A 211 1.58 -10.54 -17.67
C ASN A 211 2.43 -9.52 -16.89
N GLY A 212 1.77 -8.58 -16.22
CA GLY A 212 2.45 -7.56 -15.42
C GLY A 212 2.99 -6.38 -16.22
N ARG A 213 2.51 -6.19 -17.45
CA ARG A 213 2.88 -5.10 -18.38
C ARG A 213 1.63 -4.38 -18.87
N VAL A 214 1.82 -3.15 -19.32
CA VAL A 214 0.81 -2.36 -20.04
C VAL A 214 1.45 -1.78 -21.30
N TYR A 215 0.69 -1.73 -22.39
CA TYR A 215 1.19 -1.31 -23.69
C TYR A 215 0.60 0.04 -24.08
N PHE A 216 1.49 0.96 -24.47
CA PHE A 216 1.17 2.33 -24.79
C PHE A 216 1.44 2.52 -26.29
N MET A 217 0.39 2.50 -27.10
CA MET A 217 0.50 2.66 -28.55
C MET A 217 0.25 4.11 -28.96
N SER A 218 1.14 4.69 -29.77
CA SER A 218 1.01 6.09 -30.18
C SER A 218 -0.30 6.34 -30.95
N LYS A 219 -0.98 7.45 -30.66
CA LYS A 219 -2.18 7.86 -31.41
C LYS A 219 -1.83 8.46 -32.77
N THR A 220 -0.70 9.16 -32.83
CA THR A 220 -0.17 9.84 -34.01
C THR A 220 0.72 8.92 -34.84
N ASN A 221 0.64 9.10 -36.16
CA ASN A 221 1.64 8.57 -37.10
C ASN A 221 2.84 9.51 -37.07
N GLU A 222 4.04 8.98 -36.89
CA GLU A 222 5.27 9.75 -36.83
C GLU A 222 6.36 9.04 -37.64
N GLY A 223 7.37 9.79 -38.09
CA GLY A 223 8.55 9.17 -38.68
C GLY A 223 9.19 8.20 -37.69
N PHE A 224 9.39 6.96 -38.11
CA PHE A 224 9.98 5.94 -37.27
C PHE A 224 11.51 6.07 -37.25
N ASN A 225 12.08 5.76 -36.08
CA ASN A 225 13.50 5.56 -35.85
C ASN A 225 13.59 4.85 -34.49
N LEU A 226 14.26 3.70 -34.44
CA LEU A 226 14.32 2.86 -33.23
C LEU A 226 14.77 3.65 -32.00
N ASN A 227 15.86 4.40 -32.11
CA ASN A 227 16.40 5.18 -31.00
C ASN A 227 15.42 6.26 -30.54
N THR A 228 14.87 7.04 -31.48
CA THR A 228 13.90 8.09 -31.15
C THR A 228 12.65 7.52 -30.48
N LYS A 229 12.09 6.43 -31.01
CA LYS A 229 10.87 5.84 -30.47
C LYS A 229 11.11 5.13 -29.14
N ASN A 230 12.26 4.48 -28.97
CA ASN A 230 12.64 3.91 -27.69
C ASN A 230 12.77 4.99 -26.61
N ASN A 231 13.40 6.13 -26.90
CA ASN A 231 13.49 7.25 -25.96
C ASN A 231 12.10 7.81 -25.58
N GLN A 232 11.17 7.90 -26.54
CA GLN A 232 9.78 8.28 -26.25
C GLN A 232 9.06 7.26 -25.36
N CYS A 233 9.40 5.97 -25.47
CA CYS A 233 8.90 4.94 -24.58
C CYS A 233 9.54 5.01 -23.19
N ILE A 234 10.82 5.34 -23.09
CA ILE A 234 11.51 5.63 -21.82
C ILE A 234 10.82 6.78 -21.09
N ASP A 235 10.47 7.86 -21.79
CA ASP A 235 9.71 8.98 -21.21
C ASP A 235 8.32 8.55 -20.72
N ALA A 236 7.68 7.57 -21.38
CA ALA A 236 6.44 6.98 -20.91
C ALA A 236 6.65 6.03 -19.70
N GLY A 237 7.89 5.63 -19.42
CA GLY A 237 8.29 4.74 -18.32
C GLY A 237 8.49 3.29 -18.73
N GLY A 238 8.73 3.02 -20.01
CA GLY A 238 8.97 1.71 -20.56
C GLY A 238 10.03 1.71 -21.65
N TYR A 239 9.90 0.85 -22.64
CA TYR A 239 10.76 0.78 -23.82
C TYR A 239 9.92 0.33 -25.04
N LEU A 240 10.49 0.37 -26.25
CA LEU A 240 9.77 -0.20 -27.42
C LEU A 240 9.43 -1.67 -27.15
N ALA A 241 8.21 -2.11 -27.43
CA ALA A 241 7.75 -3.43 -27.00
C ALA A 241 8.64 -4.57 -27.50
N GLU A 242 9.11 -5.41 -26.57
CA GLU A 242 9.90 -6.61 -26.83
C GLU A 242 8.99 -7.82 -26.65
N LEU A 243 8.56 -8.42 -27.76
CA LEU A 243 7.66 -9.57 -27.71
C LEU A 243 8.45 -10.84 -27.31
N ASP A 244 8.15 -11.39 -26.13
CA ASP A 244 8.84 -12.53 -25.52
C ASP A 244 8.28 -13.89 -25.98
N ASP A 245 7.04 -13.91 -26.46
CA ASP A 245 6.39 -15.12 -26.98
C ASP A 245 5.25 -14.80 -27.96
N THR A 246 4.65 -15.86 -28.53
CA THR A 246 3.53 -15.75 -29.47
C THR A 246 2.25 -15.26 -28.82
N ASP A 247 2.06 -15.48 -27.52
CA ASP A 247 0.85 -15.05 -26.80
C ASP A 247 0.89 -13.54 -26.58
N GLU A 248 2.06 -12.98 -26.26
CA GLU A 248 2.30 -11.56 -26.15
C GLU A 248 2.18 -10.88 -27.53
N GLN A 249 2.73 -11.51 -28.57
CA GLN A 249 2.52 -11.06 -29.93
C GLN A 249 1.02 -10.99 -30.26
N GLU A 250 0.26 -12.04 -29.99
CA GLU A 250 -1.18 -12.04 -30.24
C GLU A 250 -1.90 -10.94 -29.44
N PHE A 251 -1.57 -10.79 -28.16
CA PHE A 251 -2.14 -9.73 -27.31
C PHE A 251 -1.92 -8.34 -27.92
N VAL A 252 -0.69 -8.00 -28.31
CA VAL A 252 -0.36 -6.68 -28.89
C VAL A 252 -1.05 -6.49 -30.25
N ALA A 253 -1.15 -7.54 -31.07
CA ALA A 253 -1.85 -7.50 -32.35
C ALA A 253 -3.36 -7.25 -32.17
N GLN A 254 -3.99 -7.95 -31.22
CA GLN A 254 -5.41 -7.77 -30.89
C GLN A 254 -5.68 -6.38 -30.31
N PHE A 255 -4.82 -5.89 -29.41
CA PHE A 255 -4.90 -4.53 -28.88
C PHE A 255 -4.82 -3.47 -30.00
N SER A 256 -3.85 -3.62 -30.91
CA SER A 256 -3.69 -2.73 -32.06
C SER A 256 -4.95 -2.72 -32.93
N LYS A 257 -5.50 -3.90 -33.21
CA LYS A 257 -6.74 -4.09 -33.98
C LYS A 257 -7.95 -3.46 -33.29
N ALA A 258 -8.09 -3.64 -31.97
CA ALA A 258 -9.18 -3.06 -31.18
C ALA A 258 -9.15 -1.51 -31.20
N ALA A 259 -7.95 -0.93 -31.25
CA ALA A 259 -7.75 0.50 -31.47
C ALA A 259 -7.87 0.93 -32.95
N GLY A 260 -8.25 0.01 -33.84
CA GLY A 260 -8.45 0.25 -35.27
C GLY A 260 -7.14 0.47 -36.05
N ARG A 261 -6.04 -0.16 -35.63
CA ARG A 261 -4.71 -0.05 -36.25
C ARG A 261 -4.25 -1.40 -36.78
N SER A 262 -3.67 -1.40 -37.98
CA SER A 262 -3.35 -2.61 -38.73
C SER A 262 -1.85 -2.92 -38.79
N SER A 263 -0.99 -1.94 -38.54
CA SER A 263 0.47 -2.09 -38.57
C SER A 263 1.09 -1.14 -37.55
N VAL A 264 1.86 -1.69 -36.60
CA VAL A 264 2.42 -0.94 -35.47
C VAL A 264 3.85 -1.41 -35.22
N PHE A 265 4.80 -0.49 -35.19
CA PHE A 265 6.21 -0.79 -34.95
C PHE A 265 6.44 -1.34 -33.55
N VAL A 266 7.29 -2.35 -33.48
CA VAL A 266 7.80 -2.99 -32.26
C VAL A 266 9.33 -2.88 -32.22
N SER A 267 9.98 -3.43 -31.18
CA SER A 267 11.43 -3.28 -31.01
C SER A 267 12.27 -4.23 -31.88
N ALA A 268 11.68 -5.31 -32.40
CA ALA A 268 12.38 -6.28 -33.23
C ALA A 268 12.98 -5.61 -34.48
N ASN A 269 14.26 -5.86 -34.73
CA ASN A 269 15.02 -5.26 -35.82
C ASN A 269 16.26 -6.11 -36.14
N ASP A 270 16.81 -5.96 -37.33
CA ASP A 270 18.05 -6.61 -37.77
C ASP A 270 19.05 -5.61 -38.39
N VAL A 271 18.94 -4.33 -38.00
CA VAL A 271 19.80 -3.20 -38.42
C VAL A 271 21.30 -3.50 -38.35
N ASP A 272 21.73 -4.27 -37.35
CA ASP A 272 23.15 -4.60 -37.17
C ASP A 272 23.60 -5.76 -38.07
N LYS A 273 22.68 -6.65 -38.46
CA LYS A 273 22.97 -7.83 -39.28
C LYS A 273 21.69 -8.41 -39.89
N GLU A 274 21.53 -8.19 -41.19
CA GLU A 274 20.47 -8.75 -42.03
C GLU A 274 20.15 -10.22 -41.72
N GLY A 275 18.86 -10.51 -41.55
CA GLY A 275 18.32 -11.84 -41.26
C GLY A 275 18.58 -12.33 -39.83
N SER A 276 19.18 -11.49 -38.97
CA SER A 276 19.44 -11.80 -37.56
C SER A 276 18.69 -10.83 -36.64
N PHE A 277 17.38 -11.04 -36.51
CA PHE A 277 16.50 -10.17 -35.72
C PHE A 277 16.77 -10.26 -34.21
N VAL A 278 16.92 -9.08 -33.60
CA VAL A 278 17.10 -8.88 -32.16
C VAL A 278 16.10 -7.84 -31.64
N GLN A 279 15.80 -7.92 -30.34
CA GLN A 279 15.05 -6.86 -29.67
C GLN A 279 15.96 -5.63 -29.48
N TYR A 280 15.42 -4.43 -29.70
CA TYR A 280 16.23 -3.21 -29.69
C TYR A 280 16.89 -2.91 -28.33
N ASN A 281 16.21 -3.15 -27.21
CA ASN A 281 16.66 -2.74 -25.89
C ASN A 281 17.47 -3.84 -25.18
N SER A 282 16.97 -5.08 -25.11
CA SER A 282 17.68 -6.20 -24.50
C SER A 282 18.79 -6.79 -25.35
N LYS A 283 18.80 -6.48 -26.66
CA LYS A 283 19.75 -7.04 -27.66
C LYS A 283 19.71 -8.56 -27.76
N LYS A 284 18.66 -9.20 -27.24
CA LYS A 284 18.47 -10.64 -27.35
C LYS A 284 17.88 -10.98 -28.72
N PRO A 285 18.23 -12.13 -29.31
CA PRO A 285 17.52 -12.65 -30.47
C PRO A 285 16.02 -12.72 -30.21
N ILE A 286 15.20 -12.42 -31.23
CA ILE A 286 13.75 -12.60 -31.07
C ILE A 286 13.42 -14.09 -30.84
N PRO A 287 12.41 -14.40 -30.02
CA PRO A 287 11.92 -15.76 -29.85
C PRO A 287 11.21 -16.23 -31.14
N GLN A 288 10.66 -17.45 -31.14
CA GLN A 288 9.89 -17.95 -32.28
C GLN A 288 8.55 -17.20 -32.41
N LEU A 289 8.61 -16.01 -33.01
CA LEU A 289 7.46 -15.17 -33.32
C LEU A 289 6.90 -15.51 -34.70
N LYS A 290 5.59 -15.28 -34.88
CA LYS A 290 4.90 -15.54 -36.14
C LYS A 290 5.14 -14.42 -37.14
N TRP A 291 5.76 -14.74 -38.26
CA TRP A 291 5.84 -13.87 -39.42
C TRP A 291 4.59 -13.99 -40.29
N LYS A 292 4.25 -12.92 -40.99
CA LYS A 292 3.23 -13.00 -42.04
C LYS A 292 3.72 -13.87 -43.18
N LYS A 293 2.78 -14.38 -43.96
CA LYS A 293 3.12 -15.17 -45.15
C LYS A 293 3.97 -14.32 -46.11
N GLY A 294 5.19 -14.78 -46.35
CA GLY A 294 6.15 -14.11 -47.24
C GLY A 294 7.16 -13.24 -46.51
N GLU A 295 7.05 -13.06 -45.19
CA GLU A 295 7.98 -12.26 -44.38
C GLU A 295 8.96 -13.15 -43.58
N PRO A 296 10.12 -12.61 -43.18
CA PRO A 296 10.68 -11.33 -43.64
C PRO A 296 11.12 -11.39 -45.11
N ASN A 297 10.91 -10.32 -45.88
CA ASN A 297 11.16 -10.30 -47.33
C ASN A 297 12.30 -9.36 -47.76
N ASN A 298 12.73 -8.47 -46.85
CA ASN A 298 13.70 -7.41 -47.04
C ASN A 298 13.50 -6.62 -48.33
N TYR A 299 12.32 -6.00 -48.48
CA TYR A 299 11.95 -5.33 -49.72
C TYR A 299 12.97 -4.25 -50.08
N ALA A 300 13.47 -4.33 -51.32
CA ALA A 300 14.49 -3.44 -51.85
C ALA A 300 15.82 -3.41 -51.05
N ASN A 301 16.09 -4.43 -50.22
CA ASN A 301 17.24 -4.50 -49.32
C ASN A 301 17.31 -3.30 -48.36
N SER A 302 16.18 -2.95 -47.73
CA SER A 302 16.05 -1.71 -46.93
C SER A 302 15.09 -1.81 -45.73
N GLU A 303 14.71 -3.02 -45.33
CA GLU A 303 13.69 -3.27 -44.30
C GLU A 303 14.29 -3.87 -43.03
N ASP A 304 14.90 -3.03 -42.21
CA ASP A 304 15.61 -3.51 -41.01
C ASP A 304 14.78 -3.44 -39.70
N CYS A 305 13.54 -2.96 -39.76
CA CYS A 305 12.67 -2.75 -38.60
C CYS A 305 11.40 -3.58 -38.69
N THR A 306 10.76 -3.90 -37.57
CA THR A 306 9.59 -4.77 -37.59
C THR A 306 8.30 -4.05 -37.18
N ALA A 307 7.20 -4.35 -37.85
CA ALA A 307 5.85 -4.03 -37.38
C ALA A 307 5.00 -5.27 -37.15
N ILE A 308 4.19 -5.19 -36.11
CA ILE A 308 3.14 -6.16 -35.82
C ILE A 308 1.86 -5.81 -36.57
N ASN A 309 1.28 -6.85 -37.18
CA ASN A 309 0.01 -6.79 -37.90
C ASN A 309 -0.94 -7.87 -37.35
N ALA A 310 -2.18 -7.90 -37.84
CA ALA A 310 -3.19 -8.85 -37.39
C ALA A 310 -2.83 -10.33 -37.66
N ASP A 311 -1.98 -10.59 -38.65
CA ASP A 311 -1.62 -11.92 -39.15
C ASP A 311 -0.15 -12.31 -38.90
N GLY A 312 0.65 -11.43 -38.28
CA GLY A 312 2.03 -11.67 -37.91
C GLY A 312 2.93 -10.43 -38.03
N LEU A 313 4.24 -10.64 -37.92
CA LEU A 313 5.26 -9.61 -38.16
C LEU A 313 5.52 -9.40 -39.65
N SER A 314 5.89 -8.17 -40.01
CA SER A 314 6.55 -7.81 -41.27
C SER A 314 7.81 -7.03 -40.92
N ASP A 315 8.90 -7.31 -41.62
CA ASP A 315 10.02 -6.38 -41.74
C ASP A 315 9.58 -5.22 -42.64
N ILE A 316 9.98 -4.01 -42.27
CA ILE A 316 9.63 -2.75 -42.91
C ILE A 316 10.75 -1.74 -42.74
N SER A 317 10.83 -0.76 -43.64
CA SER A 317 11.86 0.26 -43.55
C SER A 317 11.78 1.05 -42.23
N CYS A 318 12.92 1.14 -41.54
CA CYS A 318 13.06 1.90 -40.29
C CYS A 318 12.77 3.40 -40.41
N THR A 319 12.68 3.93 -41.64
CA THR A 319 12.41 5.35 -41.90
C THR A 319 10.95 5.62 -42.29
N SER A 320 10.14 4.57 -42.37
CA SER A 320 8.71 4.70 -42.69
C SER A 320 7.96 5.46 -41.60
N THR A 321 6.84 6.07 -41.96
CA THR A 321 5.96 6.74 -41.00
C THR A 321 4.95 5.73 -40.46
N GLY A 322 4.81 5.65 -39.13
CA GLY A 322 3.82 4.77 -38.52
C GLY A 322 3.65 5.01 -37.02
N ARG A 323 2.85 4.13 -36.41
CA ARG A 323 2.65 4.10 -34.96
C ARG A 323 3.60 3.11 -34.34
N TYR A 324 3.95 3.34 -33.09
CA TYR A 324 4.80 2.44 -32.31
C TYR A 324 4.10 2.07 -31.02
N VAL A 325 4.50 0.95 -30.44
CA VAL A 325 3.99 0.50 -29.14
C VAL A 325 5.13 0.40 -28.13
N CYS A 326 4.92 1.01 -26.98
CA CYS A 326 5.79 0.88 -25.82
C CYS A 326 5.28 -0.23 -24.92
N GLU A 327 6.18 -0.98 -24.31
CA GLU A 327 5.91 -1.91 -23.23
C GLU A 327 6.35 -1.26 -21.91
N VAL A 328 5.43 -1.16 -20.96
CA VAL A 328 5.65 -0.53 -19.66
C VAL A 328 5.52 -1.61 -18.58
N PRO A 329 6.64 -2.14 -18.05
CA PRO A 329 6.61 -3.19 -17.05
C PRO A 329 6.22 -2.67 -15.66
N LEU A 330 5.57 -3.52 -14.86
CA LEU A 330 5.33 -3.31 -13.42
C LEU A 330 6.55 -3.69 -12.55
N VAL A 331 7.69 -4.07 -13.12
CA VAL A 331 8.86 -4.59 -12.42
C VAL A 331 10.08 -3.73 -12.69
#